data_AF-A0A0A9B923-F1
#
_entry.id   AF-A0A0A9B923-F1
#
_cell.length_a   1.000
_cell.length_b   1.000
_cell.length_c   1.000
_cell.angle_alpha   90.00
_cell.angle_beta   90.00
_cell.angle_gamma   90.00
#
_symmetry.space_group_name_H-M   'P 1'
#
loop_
_entity.id
_entity.type
_entity.pdbx_description
1 polymer ?
#
loop_
_entity_poly.entity_id
_entity_poly.type
_entity_poly.pdbx_seq_one_letter_code
_entity_poly.pdbx_strand_id
1 'polypeptide(L)'
;MPQDVKVHVTTELALDYIIMFWANESVLSSIVWCFSQSWHHTTTTNIVSDMIWDLEHQLEAESKSVQNPSLTYIFLLNNFHYIEEKLNQFHFPSRRVFGKNRKVESCLKSYLDVSWEPVLSCLQSYNATTPCLFPKQCSLLQKFRTALKATCSAQKLWKVPNPMFRKRLREAITGKVIGAYNYYLEEHQEQLKRYGDLPSSRSED
;
A
#
# COMPACT_ATOMS: atom_id res chain seq x y z
N MET A 1 -1.47 -9.44 -21.48
CA MET A 1 -1.39 -9.09 -20.05
C MET A 1 -0.29 -8.06 -19.88
N PRO A 2 -0.51 -6.92 -19.21
CA PRO A 2 0.58 -6.01 -18.96
C PRO A 2 1.51 -6.65 -17.92
N GLN A 3 2.61 -7.23 -18.39
CA GLN A 3 3.66 -7.82 -17.56
C GLN A 3 4.53 -6.76 -16.86
N ASP A 4 4.32 -5.47 -17.14
CA ASP A 4 5.05 -4.39 -16.50
C ASP A 4 4.18 -3.72 -15.43
N VAL A 5 4.46 -4.07 -14.18
CA VAL A 5 3.92 -3.48 -12.94
C VAL A 5 4.55 -2.08 -12.72
N LYS A 6 4.71 -1.30 -13.79
CA LYS A 6 5.16 0.08 -13.74
C LYS A 6 3.95 1.00 -13.64
N VAL A 7 4.21 2.31 -13.48
CA VAL A 7 3.16 3.32 -13.65
C VAL A 7 2.49 3.07 -14.99
N HIS A 8 1.16 3.04 -14.99
CA HIS A 8 0.41 2.76 -16.20
C HIS A 8 0.60 3.94 -17.17
N VAL A 9 0.87 3.67 -18.44
CA VAL A 9 1.06 4.73 -19.46
C VAL A 9 -0.15 5.68 -19.50
N THR A 10 -1.36 5.16 -19.27
CA THR A 10 -2.56 5.98 -19.14
C THR A 10 -2.51 6.95 -17.97
N THR A 11 -1.88 6.59 -16.84
CA THR A 11 -1.68 7.49 -15.70
C THR A 11 -0.71 8.62 -16.04
N GLU A 12 0.38 8.31 -16.74
CA GLU A 12 1.33 9.33 -17.20
C GLU A 12 0.66 10.32 -18.16
N LEU A 13 -0.02 9.82 -19.19
CA LEU A 13 -0.70 10.65 -20.19
C LEU A 13 -1.84 11.49 -19.59
N ALA A 14 -2.65 10.90 -18.71
CA ALA A 14 -3.73 11.61 -18.05
C ALA A 14 -3.19 12.73 -17.15
N LEU A 15 -2.11 12.47 -16.40
CA LEU A 15 -1.49 13.49 -15.55
C LEU A 15 -0.82 14.59 -16.37
N ASP A 16 -0.14 14.28 -17.47
CA ASP A 16 0.45 15.29 -18.34
C ASP A 16 -0.63 16.26 -18.86
N TYR A 17 -1.81 15.73 -19.23
CA TYR A 17 -2.95 16.55 -19.62
C TYR A 17 -3.53 17.36 -18.46
N ILE A 18 -3.72 16.76 -17.27
CA ILE A 18 -4.22 17.46 -16.07
C ILE A 18 -3.25 18.58 -15.65
N ILE A 19 -1.94 18.34 -15.71
CA ILE A 19 -0.89 19.32 -15.40
C ILE A 19 -0.92 20.47 -16.41
N MET A 20 -1.03 20.16 -17.71
CA MET A 20 -1.16 21.17 -18.75
C MET A 20 -2.40 22.04 -18.54
N PHE A 21 -3.53 21.40 -18.21
CA PHE A 21 -4.77 22.08 -17.90
C PHE A 21 -4.59 23.02 -16.69
N TRP A 22 -4.01 22.52 -15.60
CA TRP A 22 -3.72 23.33 -14.41
C TRP A 22 -2.76 24.49 -14.67
N ALA A 23 -1.72 24.31 -15.48
CA ALA A 23 -0.79 25.37 -15.83
C ALA A 23 -1.46 26.56 -16.56
N ASN A 24 -2.63 26.34 -17.17
CA ASN A 24 -3.41 27.33 -17.89
C ASN A 24 -4.68 27.75 -17.12
N GLU A 25 -4.67 27.65 -15.79
CA GLU A 25 -5.84 27.87 -14.91
C GLU A 25 -6.55 29.20 -15.17
N SER A 26 -5.82 30.31 -15.36
CA SER A 26 -6.43 31.63 -15.52
C SER A 26 -7.25 31.76 -16.81
N VAL A 27 -6.77 31.16 -17.91
CA VAL A 27 -7.46 31.11 -19.20
C VAL A 27 -8.68 30.20 -19.10
N LEU A 28 -8.52 29.04 -18.47
CA LEU A 28 -9.60 28.08 -18.30
C LEU A 28 -10.70 28.57 -17.36
N SER A 29 -10.33 29.24 -16.27
CA SER A 29 -11.28 29.88 -15.37
C SER A 29 -12.08 30.96 -16.10
N SER A 30 -11.46 31.69 -17.03
CA SER A 30 -12.16 32.65 -17.88
C SER A 30 -13.13 31.97 -18.85
N ILE A 31 -12.71 30.87 -19.49
CA ILE A 31 -13.57 30.06 -20.37
C ILE A 31 -14.75 29.50 -19.59
N VAL A 32 -14.49 28.81 -18.47
CA VAL A 32 -15.52 28.20 -17.61
C VAL A 32 -16.50 29.26 -17.13
N TRP A 33 -16.01 30.44 -16.73
CA TRP A 33 -16.85 31.57 -16.36
C TRP A 33 -17.78 32.02 -17.51
N CYS A 34 -17.27 32.12 -18.74
CA CYS A 34 -18.06 32.51 -19.91
C CYS A 34 -19.14 31.49 -20.28
N PHE A 35 -18.88 30.20 -20.11
CA PHE A 35 -19.77 29.13 -20.54
C PHE A 35 -20.71 28.61 -19.46
N SER A 36 -20.45 28.81 -18.16
CA SER A 36 -21.19 28.09 -17.13
C SER A 36 -22.64 28.55 -16.94
N GLN A 37 -23.05 29.77 -17.33
CA GLN A 37 -24.44 30.30 -17.36
C GLN A 37 -25.35 29.90 -16.16
N SER A 38 -24.77 29.50 -15.02
CA SER A 38 -25.42 28.77 -13.92
C SER A 38 -24.91 29.31 -12.60
N TRP A 39 -25.81 29.41 -11.62
CA TRP A 39 -25.59 29.85 -10.24
C TRP A 39 -24.66 28.92 -9.43
N HIS A 40 -24.25 27.79 -10.00
CA HIS A 40 -23.18 26.94 -9.46
C HIS A 40 -21.89 27.20 -10.24
N HIS A 41 -21.02 28.06 -9.71
CA HIS A 41 -19.69 28.27 -10.27
C HIS A 41 -18.83 27.01 -10.11
N THR A 42 -18.78 26.17 -11.15
CA THR A 42 -17.75 25.15 -11.27
C THR A 42 -16.41 25.87 -11.46
N THR A 43 -15.45 25.58 -10.59
CA THR A 43 -14.10 26.17 -10.68
C THR A 43 -13.18 25.22 -11.43
N THR A 44 -12.10 25.74 -12.03
CA THR A 44 -11.04 24.92 -12.63
C THR A 44 -10.49 23.89 -11.64
N THR A 45 -10.44 24.23 -10.34
CA THR A 45 -10.06 23.30 -9.27
C THR A 45 -11.03 22.13 -9.13
N ASN A 46 -12.35 22.35 -9.30
CA ASN A 46 -13.34 21.27 -9.23
C ASN A 46 -13.19 20.34 -10.43
N ILE A 47 -13.03 20.88 -11.64
CA ILE A 47 -12.83 20.08 -12.87
C ILE A 47 -11.59 19.19 -12.73
N VAL A 48 -10.47 19.78 -12.32
CA VAL A 48 -9.23 19.04 -12.07
C VAL A 48 -9.42 17.96 -11.01
N SER A 49 -10.16 18.25 -9.93
CA SER A 49 -10.43 17.27 -8.87
C SER A 49 -11.26 16.10 -9.41
N ASP A 50 -12.26 16.37 -10.25
CA ASP A 50 -13.10 15.35 -10.88
C ASP A 50 -12.29 14.49 -11.86
N MET A 51 -11.40 15.09 -12.65
CA MET A 51 -10.50 14.35 -13.55
C MET A 51 -9.55 13.42 -12.79
N ILE A 52 -9.00 13.86 -11.65
CA ILE A 52 -8.16 13.03 -10.80
C ILE A 52 -8.99 11.89 -10.20
N TRP A 53 -10.19 12.19 -9.72
CA TRP A 53 -11.12 11.20 -9.19
C TRP A 53 -11.46 10.10 -10.21
N ASP A 54 -11.79 10.51 -11.45
CA ASP A 54 -12.09 9.60 -12.55
C ASP A 54 -10.89 8.73 -12.92
N LEU A 55 -9.69 9.32 -12.99
CA LEU A 55 -8.45 8.59 -13.23
C LEU A 55 -8.21 7.51 -12.15
N GLU A 56 -8.38 7.85 -10.88
CA GLU A 56 -8.21 6.90 -9.80
C GLU A 56 -9.25 5.77 -9.86
N HIS A 57 -10.51 6.06 -10.21
CA HIS A 57 -11.54 5.03 -10.39
C HIS A 57 -11.27 4.13 -11.60
N GLN A 58 -10.77 4.70 -12.69
CA GLN A 58 -10.35 3.91 -13.85
C GLN A 58 -9.22 2.95 -13.45
N LEU A 59 -8.24 3.42 -12.68
CA LEU A 59 -7.17 2.55 -12.17
C LEU A 59 -7.70 1.43 -11.28
N GLU A 60 -8.66 1.71 -10.40
CA GLU A 60 -9.34 0.69 -9.60
C GLU A 60 -10.07 -0.33 -10.49
N ALA A 61 -10.75 0.12 -11.55
CA ALA A 61 -11.43 -0.77 -12.50
C ALA A 61 -10.43 -1.64 -13.27
N GLU A 62 -9.34 -1.07 -13.78
CA GLU A 62 -8.27 -1.79 -14.50
C GLU A 62 -7.58 -2.81 -13.58
N SER A 63 -7.42 -2.47 -12.29
CA SER A 63 -6.78 -3.33 -11.30
C SER A 63 -7.51 -4.68 -11.12
N LYS A 64 -8.82 -4.74 -11.38
CA LYS A 64 -9.63 -5.97 -11.29
C LYS A 64 -9.20 -7.06 -12.28
N SER A 65 -8.47 -6.69 -13.34
CA SER A 65 -7.91 -7.65 -14.30
C SER A 65 -6.66 -8.37 -13.79
N VAL A 66 -6.06 -7.90 -12.69
CA VAL A 66 -4.88 -8.49 -12.08
C VAL A 66 -5.31 -9.68 -11.20
N GLN A 67 -4.77 -10.86 -11.51
CA GLN A 67 -5.18 -12.10 -10.85
C GLN A 67 -4.76 -12.20 -9.38
N ASN A 68 -3.60 -11.65 -9.02
CA ASN A 68 -3.06 -11.74 -7.68
C ASN A 68 -3.48 -10.50 -6.86
N PRO A 69 -4.29 -10.63 -5.79
CA PRO A 69 -4.79 -9.49 -5.02
C PRO A 69 -3.68 -8.60 -4.44
N SER A 70 -2.59 -9.19 -3.94
CA SER A 70 -1.46 -8.44 -3.43
C SER A 70 -0.74 -7.64 -4.53
N LEU A 71 -0.64 -8.22 -5.74
CA LEU A 71 -0.07 -7.53 -6.89
C LEU A 71 -0.99 -6.41 -7.40
N THR A 72 -2.31 -6.60 -7.33
CA THR A 72 -3.32 -5.55 -7.61
C THR A 72 -3.06 -4.32 -6.75
N TYR A 73 -2.80 -4.51 -5.46
CA TYR A 73 -2.48 -3.40 -4.56
C TYR A 73 -1.12 -2.76 -4.87
N ILE A 74 -0.10 -3.50 -5.27
CA ILE A 74 1.17 -2.89 -5.71
C ILE A 74 0.97 -2.00 -6.94
N PHE A 75 0.17 -2.45 -7.91
CA PHE A 75 -0.19 -1.64 -9.07
C PHE A 75 -0.89 -0.35 -8.64
N LEU A 76 -1.90 -0.42 -7.78
CA LEU A 76 -2.61 0.76 -7.28
C LEU A 76 -1.68 1.69 -6.48
N LEU A 77 -0.85 1.16 -5.60
CA LEU A 77 0.10 1.93 -4.81
C LEU A 77 1.10 2.70 -5.69
N ASN A 78 1.63 2.06 -6.72
CA ASN A 78 2.54 2.73 -7.67
C ASN A 78 1.86 3.91 -8.36
N ASN A 79 0.62 3.74 -8.85
CA ASN A 79 -0.08 4.79 -9.58
C ASN A 79 -0.60 5.90 -8.66
N PHE A 80 -1.21 5.55 -7.52
CA PHE A 80 -1.70 6.56 -6.55
C PHE A 80 -0.56 7.38 -5.97
N HIS A 81 0.58 6.74 -5.66
CA HIS A 81 1.75 7.48 -5.20
C HIS A 81 2.30 8.41 -6.29
N TYR A 82 2.32 7.97 -7.55
CA TYR A 82 2.75 8.81 -8.66
C TYR A 82 1.83 10.03 -8.87
N ILE A 83 0.51 9.83 -8.80
CA ILE A 83 -0.48 10.92 -8.82
C ILE A 83 -0.20 11.90 -7.67
N GLU A 84 -0.07 11.39 -6.44
CA GLU A 84 0.20 12.23 -5.26
C GLU A 84 1.51 13.03 -5.39
N GLU A 85 2.58 12.40 -5.88
CA GLU A 85 3.88 13.04 -6.14
C GLU A 85 3.76 14.17 -7.16
N LYS A 86 3.09 13.93 -8.29
CA LYS A 86 2.89 14.94 -9.34
C LYS A 86 2.05 16.11 -8.85
N LEU A 87 0.94 15.84 -8.16
CA LEU A 87 0.09 16.90 -7.64
C LEU A 87 0.84 17.78 -6.61
N ASN A 88 1.71 17.19 -5.80
CA ASN A 88 2.57 17.92 -4.88
C ASN A 88 3.64 18.75 -5.63
N GLN A 89 4.27 18.17 -6.65
CA GLN A 89 5.28 18.83 -7.48
C GLN A 89 4.75 20.08 -8.16
N PHE A 90 3.51 20.07 -8.63
CA PHE A 90 2.87 21.17 -9.37
C PHE A 90 1.95 22.04 -8.49
N HIS A 91 2.09 21.95 -7.17
CA HIS A 91 1.42 22.81 -6.19
C HIS A 91 -0.11 22.87 -6.33
N PHE A 92 -0.74 21.73 -6.65
CA PHE A 92 -2.19 21.65 -6.70
C PHE A 92 -2.81 21.95 -5.31
N PRO A 93 -3.96 22.66 -5.25
CA PRO A 93 -4.55 23.13 -3.99
C PRO A 93 -4.94 21.97 -3.08
N SER A 94 -4.11 21.77 -2.06
CA SER A 94 -4.00 20.48 -1.41
C SER A 94 -5.27 20.04 -0.68
N ARG A 95 -5.99 20.98 -0.06
CA ARG A 95 -7.18 20.65 0.75
C ARG A 95 -8.40 20.23 -0.07
N ARG A 96 -8.53 20.68 -1.32
CA ARG A 96 -9.67 20.31 -2.19
C ARG A 96 -9.36 19.05 -3.01
N VAL A 97 -8.12 18.91 -3.45
CA VAL A 97 -7.65 17.82 -4.30
C VAL A 97 -7.26 16.58 -3.47
N PHE A 98 -6.48 16.74 -2.39
CA PHE A 98 -6.07 15.61 -1.52
C PHE A 98 -6.95 15.43 -0.28
N GLY A 99 -7.70 16.46 0.14
CA GLY A 99 -8.48 16.44 1.38
C GLY A 99 -9.59 15.37 1.45
N LYS A 100 -9.92 14.74 0.32
CA LYS A 100 -10.84 13.60 0.24
C LYS A 100 -10.16 12.24 0.06
N ASN A 101 -8.90 12.19 -0.37
CA ASN A 101 -8.27 10.96 -0.86
C ASN A 101 -6.94 10.64 -0.18
N ARG A 102 -6.99 10.03 1.00
CA ARG A 102 -5.87 9.25 1.57
C ARG A 102 -5.76 7.88 0.87
N LYS A 103 -5.87 7.84 -0.47
CA LYS A 103 -5.90 6.58 -1.21
C LYS A 103 -4.61 5.79 -1.05
N VAL A 104 -3.45 6.45 -1.03
CA VAL A 104 -2.16 5.79 -0.77
C VAL A 104 -2.15 5.09 0.59
N GLU A 105 -2.56 5.77 1.67
CA GLU A 105 -2.60 5.17 3.02
C GLU A 105 -3.61 4.01 3.13
N SER A 106 -4.82 4.22 2.61
CA SER A 106 -5.87 3.20 2.65
C SER A 106 -5.48 1.97 1.83
N CYS A 107 -4.93 2.18 0.63
CA CYS A 107 -4.41 1.13 -0.23
C CYS A 107 -3.22 0.40 0.41
N LEU A 108 -2.33 1.13 1.10
CA LEU A 108 -1.18 0.54 1.80
C LEU A 108 -1.65 -0.36 2.95
N LYS A 109 -2.65 0.09 3.72
CA LYS A 109 -3.26 -0.72 4.76
C LYS A 109 -3.87 -2.01 4.18
N SER A 110 -4.70 -1.89 3.15
CA SER A 110 -5.31 -3.05 2.49
C SER A 110 -4.28 -4.00 1.89
N TYR A 111 -3.20 -3.47 1.30
CA TYR A 111 -2.06 -4.26 0.84
C TYR A 111 -1.46 -5.09 1.98
N LEU A 112 -1.19 -4.45 3.12
CA LEU A 112 -0.60 -5.10 4.28
C LEU A 112 -1.50 -6.22 4.81
N ASP A 113 -2.82 -5.98 4.87
CA ASP A 113 -3.77 -6.96 5.36
C ASP A 113 -3.90 -8.14 4.39
N VAL A 114 -4.13 -7.87 3.10
CA VAL A 114 -4.31 -8.94 2.11
C VAL A 114 -3.02 -9.76 1.90
N SER A 115 -1.86 -9.11 1.97
CA SER A 115 -0.59 -9.75 1.60
C SER A 115 0.16 -10.37 2.78
N TRP A 116 -0.02 -9.84 3.99
CA TRP A 116 0.76 -10.25 5.15
C TRP A 116 -0.07 -10.88 6.25
N GLU A 117 -1.36 -10.58 6.40
CA GLU A 117 -2.21 -11.22 7.43
C GLU A 117 -2.23 -12.75 7.34
N PRO A 118 -2.27 -13.40 6.16
CA PRO A 118 -2.15 -14.85 6.06
C PRO A 118 -0.83 -15.39 6.64
N VAL A 119 0.27 -14.64 6.51
CA VAL A 119 1.56 -15.00 7.12
C VAL A 119 1.49 -14.87 8.63
N LEU A 120 0.90 -13.79 9.15
CA LEU A 120 0.81 -13.51 10.59
C LEU A 120 -0.15 -14.45 11.32
N SER A 121 -1.23 -14.88 10.65
CA SER A 121 -2.19 -15.84 11.22
C SER A 121 -1.54 -17.19 11.59
N CYS A 122 -0.40 -17.53 10.98
CA CYS A 122 0.40 -18.70 11.38
C CYS A 122 0.92 -18.60 12.83
N LEU A 123 1.05 -17.39 13.37
CA LEU A 123 1.50 -17.13 14.75
C LEU A 123 0.33 -17.05 15.74
N GLN A 124 -0.89 -16.75 15.28
CA GLN A 124 -2.06 -16.47 16.11
C GLN A 124 -2.94 -17.69 16.40
N SER A 125 -2.70 -18.86 15.78
CA SER A 125 -3.61 -20.00 15.84
C SER A 125 -3.61 -20.76 17.18
N TYR A 126 -3.23 -20.13 18.29
CA TYR A 126 -3.31 -20.68 19.63
C TYR A 126 -4.63 -20.26 20.29
N ASN A 127 -5.70 -21.02 20.03
CA ASN A 127 -6.91 -20.91 20.85
C ASN A 127 -6.61 -21.54 22.22
N ALA A 128 -6.70 -20.73 23.26
CA ALA A 128 -6.39 -21.03 24.66
C ALA A 128 -7.24 -22.12 25.35
N THR A 129 -7.94 -22.98 24.60
CA THR A 129 -8.90 -23.96 25.14
C THR A 129 -8.39 -25.40 25.16
N THR A 130 -7.17 -25.69 24.70
CA THR A 130 -6.63 -27.06 24.77
C THR A 130 -5.21 -27.09 25.33
N PRO A 131 -5.00 -27.61 26.55
CA PRO A 131 -3.67 -27.83 27.07
C PRO A 131 -3.05 -28.98 26.27
N CYS A 132 -2.23 -28.66 25.27
CA CYS A 132 -1.48 -29.65 24.51
C CYS A 132 -0.01 -29.24 24.46
N LEU A 133 0.80 -30.05 25.15
CA LEU A 133 2.24 -30.19 25.07
C LEU A 133 2.75 -29.99 23.62
N PHE A 134 3.83 -29.22 23.47
CA PHE A 134 4.99 -29.24 22.55
C PHE A 134 4.94 -29.46 21.01
N PRO A 135 4.24 -30.43 20.35
CA PRO A 135 4.33 -30.54 18.88
C PRO A 135 3.66 -29.41 18.09
N LYS A 136 2.72 -28.66 18.71
CA LYS A 136 1.98 -27.60 18.02
C LYS A 136 2.83 -26.34 17.79
N GLN A 137 3.67 -25.93 18.75
CA GLN A 137 4.46 -24.67 18.65
C GLN A 137 5.49 -24.71 17.52
N CYS A 138 6.25 -25.81 17.41
CA CYS A 138 7.21 -26.02 16.32
C CYS A 138 6.51 -25.99 14.95
N SER A 139 5.30 -26.55 14.87
CA SER A 139 4.51 -26.53 13.64
C SER A 139 4.04 -25.11 13.25
N LEU A 140 3.77 -24.22 14.21
CA LEU A 140 3.37 -22.83 13.94
C LEU A 140 4.53 -22.00 13.40
N LEU A 141 5.69 -22.06 14.06
CA LEU A 141 6.89 -21.39 13.59
C LEU A 141 7.34 -21.89 12.21
N GLN A 142 7.21 -23.20 11.96
CA GLN A 142 7.53 -23.76 10.65
C GLN A 142 6.54 -23.32 9.57
N LYS A 143 5.23 -23.26 9.87
CA LYS A 143 4.21 -22.69 8.97
C LYS A 143 4.49 -21.22 8.68
N PHE A 144 4.77 -20.42 9.71
CA PHE A 144 5.13 -19.01 9.58
C PHE A 144 6.37 -18.83 8.69
N ARG A 145 7.46 -19.54 8.95
CA ARG A 145 8.70 -19.48 8.14
C ARG A 145 8.44 -19.84 6.69
N THR A 146 7.63 -20.86 6.45
CA THR A 146 7.26 -21.31 5.10
C THR A 146 6.42 -20.25 4.37
N ALA A 147 5.38 -19.73 5.01
CA ALA A 147 4.51 -18.69 4.47
C ALA A 147 5.28 -17.38 4.21
N LEU A 148 6.16 -16.99 5.13
CA LEU A 148 7.04 -15.83 4.99
C LEU A 148 7.97 -15.98 3.79
N LYS A 149 8.64 -17.12 3.66
CA LYS A 149 9.55 -17.40 2.54
C LYS A 149 8.82 -17.43 1.20
N ALA A 150 7.64 -18.05 1.15
CA ALA A 150 6.82 -18.11 -0.06
C ALA A 150 6.37 -16.70 -0.48
N THR A 151 5.87 -15.90 0.47
CA THR A 151 5.43 -14.53 0.24
C THR A 151 6.59 -13.67 -0.24
N CYS A 152 7.72 -13.62 0.47
CA CYS A 152 8.91 -12.89 0.03
C CYS A 152 9.37 -13.33 -1.37
N SER A 153 9.34 -14.64 -1.66
CA SER A 153 9.75 -15.16 -2.97
C SER A 153 8.82 -14.74 -4.11
N ALA A 154 7.52 -14.67 -3.87
CA ALA A 154 6.53 -14.18 -4.83
C ALA A 154 6.68 -12.67 -5.06
N GLN A 155 6.91 -11.92 -3.99
CA GLN A 155 6.93 -10.45 -4.03
C GLN A 155 8.26 -9.84 -4.47
N LYS A 156 9.38 -10.58 -4.39
CA LYS A 156 10.74 -10.03 -4.66
C LYS A 156 10.91 -9.41 -6.05
N LEU A 157 10.12 -9.85 -7.03
CA LEU A 157 10.21 -9.39 -8.43
C LEU A 157 9.23 -8.24 -8.73
N TRP A 158 8.38 -7.86 -7.78
CA TRP A 158 7.40 -6.79 -7.99
C TRP A 158 8.09 -5.43 -7.99
N LYS A 159 7.77 -4.63 -9.01
CA LYS A 159 8.43 -3.34 -9.24
C LYS A 159 7.72 -2.25 -8.45
N VAL A 160 8.50 -1.49 -7.67
CA VAL A 160 8.09 -0.22 -7.07
C VAL A 160 9.12 0.82 -7.52
N PRO A 161 8.81 1.62 -8.57
CA PRO A 161 9.80 2.46 -9.23
C PRO A 161 10.41 3.52 -8.31
N ASN A 162 9.56 4.26 -7.58
CA ASN A 162 9.98 5.35 -6.71
C ASN A 162 10.81 4.82 -5.51
N PRO A 163 12.07 5.25 -5.33
CA PRO A 163 12.95 4.72 -4.29
C PRO A 163 12.52 5.10 -2.87
N MET A 164 11.99 6.30 -2.67
CA MET A 164 11.54 6.79 -1.36
C MET A 164 10.28 6.03 -0.93
N PHE A 165 9.34 5.85 -1.84
CA PHE A 165 8.14 5.05 -1.58
C PHE A 165 8.46 3.58 -1.38
N ARG A 166 9.39 3.03 -2.14
CA ARG A 166 9.88 1.66 -1.93
C ARG A 166 10.50 1.46 -0.55
N LYS A 167 11.25 2.45 -0.04
CA LYS A 167 11.78 2.44 1.33
C LYS A 167 10.63 2.42 2.35
N ARG A 168 9.68 3.35 2.21
CA ARG A 168 8.50 3.45 3.08
C ARG A 168 7.65 2.17 3.10
N LEU A 169 7.44 1.54 1.94
CA LEU A 169 6.71 0.27 1.83
C LEU A 169 7.43 -0.85 2.59
N ARG A 170 8.76 -0.93 2.45
CA ARG A 170 9.57 -1.92 3.19
C ARG A 170 9.47 -1.70 4.70
N GLU A 171 9.58 -0.45 5.16
CA GLU A 171 9.45 -0.11 6.58
C GLU A 171 8.09 -0.54 7.14
N ALA A 172 7.00 -0.29 6.40
CA ALA A 172 5.65 -0.69 6.80
C ALA A 172 5.50 -2.22 6.89
N ILE A 173 6.04 -2.95 5.90
CA ILE A 173 6.07 -4.42 5.90
C ILE A 173 6.87 -4.94 7.10
N THR A 174 8.10 -4.45 7.28
CA THR A 174 8.99 -4.90 8.35
C THR A 174 8.40 -4.59 9.72
N GLY A 175 7.82 -3.41 9.90
CA GLY A 175 7.16 -3.02 11.15
C GLY A 175 6.01 -3.97 11.50
N LYS A 176 5.14 -4.29 10.52
CA LYS A 176 4.01 -5.22 10.74
C LYS A 176 4.50 -6.64 11.06
N VAL A 177 5.46 -7.17 10.29
CA VAL A 177 5.95 -8.55 10.47
C VAL A 177 6.78 -8.72 11.75
N ILE A 178 7.72 -7.81 12.00
CA ILE A 178 8.58 -7.86 13.20
C ILE A 178 7.73 -7.62 14.44
N GLY A 179 6.80 -6.65 14.40
CA GLY A 179 5.89 -6.38 15.51
C GLY A 179 5.07 -7.62 15.90
N ALA A 180 4.47 -8.30 14.93
CA ALA A 180 3.71 -9.53 15.18
C ALA A 180 4.60 -10.68 15.69
N TYR A 181 5.83 -10.80 15.17
CA TYR A 181 6.76 -11.83 15.64
C TYR A 181 7.26 -11.57 17.07
N ASN A 182 7.57 -10.32 17.42
CA ASN A 182 7.97 -9.94 18.77
C ASN A 182 6.84 -10.16 19.76
N TYR A 183 5.61 -9.78 19.40
CA TYR A 183 4.42 -10.06 20.21
C TYR A 183 4.28 -11.57 20.50
N TYR A 184 4.44 -12.40 19.47
CA TYR A 184 4.45 -13.86 19.64
C TYR A 184 5.55 -14.33 20.60
N LEU A 185 6.77 -13.79 20.50
CA LEU A 185 7.88 -14.15 21.39
C LEU A 185 7.61 -13.77 22.84
N GLU A 186 7.00 -12.61 23.07
CA GLU A 186 6.61 -12.13 24.42
C GLU A 186 5.56 -13.05 25.05
N GLU A 187 4.50 -13.41 24.31
CA GLU A 187 3.46 -14.32 24.81
C GLU A 187 3.98 -15.73 25.16
N HIS A 188 5.04 -16.18 24.48
CA HIS A 188 5.56 -17.54 24.63
C HIS A 188 6.91 -17.60 25.35
N GLN A 189 7.37 -16.49 25.94
CA GLN A 189 8.70 -16.35 26.51
C GLN A 189 8.97 -17.33 27.67
N GLU A 190 7.97 -17.57 28.53
CA GLU A 190 8.09 -18.54 29.64
C GLU A 190 8.16 -19.99 29.14
N GLN A 191 7.48 -20.31 28.04
CA GLN A 191 7.49 -21.64 27.44
C GLN A 191 8.82 -21.89 26.71
N LEU A 192 9.38 -20.87 26.07
CA LEU A 192 10.68 -20.91 25.40
C LEU A 192 11.85 -21.02 26.40
N LYS A 193 11.79 -20.28 27.52
CA LYS A 193 12.81 -20.35 28.60
C LYS A 193 12.87 -21.72 29.27
N ARG A 194 11.73 -22.42 29.39
CA ARG A 194 11.68 -23.78 29.98
C ARG A 194 12.34 -24.86 29.11
N TYR A 195 12.60 -24.60 27.83
CA TYR A 195 13.06 -25.62 26.87
C TYR A 195 14.36 -25.26 26.11
N GLY A 196 15.02 -24.14 26.40
CA GLY A 196 16.42 -23.91 26.02
C GLY A 196 16.69 -23.40 24.59
N ASP A 197 15.68 -22.87 23.88
CA ASP A 197 15.84 -22.38 22.49
C ASP A 197 16.13 -20.87 22.37
N LEU A 198 16.49 -20.17 23.46
CA LEU A 198 17.07 -18.82 23.32
C LEU A 198 18.53 -18.97 22.88
N PRO A 199 18.98 -18.27 21.81
CA PRO A 199 20.40 -18.03 21.63
C PRO A 199 20.85 -17.27 22.88
N SER A 200 21.73 -17.88 23.67
CA SER A 200 22.38 -17.23 24.79
C SER A 200 22.96 -15.92 24.28
N SER A 201 22.43 -14.79 24.76
CA SER A 201 23.06 -13.49 24.59
C SER A 201 24.36 -13.56 25.39
N ARG A 202 25.41 -14.06 24.75
CA ARG A 202 26.77 -13.99 25.25
C ARG A 202 27.16 -12.52 25.18
N SER A 203 27.10 -11.87 26.34
CA SER A 203 27.85 -10.67 26.63
C SER A 203 29.33 -10.99 26.42
N GLU A 204 29.95 -10.34 25.44
CA GLU A 204 31.40 -10.21 25.38
C GLU A 204 31.75 -8.86 25.99
N ASP A 205 32.65 -8.94 26.98
CA ASP A 205 33.32 -7.86 27.68
C ASP A 205 34.21 -7.02 26.73
#